data_AF-Q4BYX6-F1
#
_entry.id   AF-Q4BYX6-F1
#
_cell.length_a   1.000
_cell.length_b   1.000
_cell.length_c   1.000
_cell.angle_alpha   90.00
_cell.angle_beta   90.00
_cell.angle_gamma   90.00
#
_symmetry.space_group_name_H-M   'P 1'
#
loop_
_entity.id
_entity.type
_entity.pdbx_description
1 polymer ?
#
loop_
_entity_poly.entity_id
_entity_poly.type
_entity_poly.pdbx_seq_one_letter_code
_entity_poly.pdbx_strand_id
1 'polypeptide(L)'
;MTSEIWLFYQKYFIPRLQINVDGNPTISRYFPEDKISRYLQYYYLVKNPYDLENKKLLDMAKDGSEYSKIHQKFNSFFRSITTRFDYNNLFLVDSETGNIVYSVHKDTGFATSLKSGHYSNSGAADLFETLQNNRERGAFDVIDFRAFRPSYGQPVAFIGSPIFQKSNLIGILLLQLPVDEINRIMTGNFQWKKDGLGKTGETILVGSDYFMRSQSRFLVEKPEQYFKELEKQNII
;
A
#
# COMPACT_ATOMS: atom_id res chain seq x y z
N MET A 1 -4.04 13.49 -21.67
CA MET A 1 -4.57 12.74 -20.50
C MET A 1 -4.68 11.23 -20.73
N THR A 2 -5.73 10.68 -21.34
CA THR A 2 -5.97 9.21 -21.41
C THR A 2 -4.77 8.44 -21.96
N SER A 3 -4.19 8.87 -23.09
CA SER A 3 -3.02 8.23 -23.69
C SER A 3 -1.77 8.30 -22.79
N GLU A 4 -1.58 9.39 -22.05
CA GLU A 4 -0.46 9.54 -21.10
C GLU A 4 -0.62 8.62 -19.89
N ILE A 5 -1.85 8.45 -19.37
CA ILE A 5 -2.13 7.47 -18.31
C ILE A 5 -1.86 6.06 -18.84
N TRP A 6 -2.33 5.75 -20.05
CA TRP A 6 -2.10 4.43 -20.65
C TRP A 6 -0.60 4.11 -20.76
N LEU A 7 0.18 5.07 -21.28
CA LEU A 7 1.63 4.96 -21.36
C LEU A 7 2.30 4.81 -20.00
N PHE A 8 1.80 5.49 -18.96
CA PHE A 8 2.28 5.31 -17.59
C PHE A 8 2.07 3.87 -17.11
N TYR A 9 0.87 3.32 -17.30
CA TYR A 9 0.57 1.94 -16.91
C TYR A 9 1.43 0.94 -17.69
N GLN A 10 1.58 1.15 -19.00
CA GLN A 10 2.42 0.31 -19.87
C GLN A 10 3.89 0.32 -19.46
N LYS A 11 4.44 1.49 -19.15
CA LYS A 11 5.88 1.67 -18.93
C LYS A 11 6.31 1.39 -17.49
N TYR A 12 5.49 1.75 -16.51
CA TYR A 12 5.90 1.76 -15.10
C TYR A 12 5.12 0.79 -14.22
N PHE A 13 3.83 0.57 -14.49
CA PHE A 13 3.00 -0.25 -13.61
C PHE A 13 3.03 -1.73 -13.97
N ILE A 14 2.62 -2.08 -15.20
CA ILE A 14 2.48 -3.48 -15.64
C ILE A 14 3.81 -4.24 -15.54
N PRO A 15 4.97 -3.71 -15.98
CA PRO A 15 6.23 -4.45 -15.90
C PRO A 15 6.65 -4.78 -14.47
N ARG A 16 6.41 -3.86 -13.51
CA ARG A 16 6.71 -4.09 -12.09
C ARG A 16 5.72 -5.05 -11.45
N LEU A 17 4.44 -4.93 -11.80
CA LEU A 17 3.38 -5.79 -11.28
C LEU A 17 3.58 -7.24 -11.71
N GLN A 18 3.93 -7.47 -12.98
CA GLN A 18 4.12 -8.82 -13.55
C GLN A 18 5.18 -9.65 -12.82
N ILE A 19 6.11 -9.02 -12.11
CA ILE A 19 7.15 -9.73 -11.33
C ILE A 19 6.53 -10.50 -10.15
N ASN A 20 5.46 -9.96 -9.54
CA ASN A 20 4.92 -10.48 -8.27
C ASN A 20 3.50 -11.02 -8.38
N VAL A 21 2.96 -11.18 -9.60
CA VAL A 21 1.61 -11.71 -9.79
C VAL A 21 1.61 -12.83 -10.81
N ASP A 22 0.80 -13.85 -10.54
CA ASP A 22 0.54 -14.91 -11.50
C ASP A 22 -0.23 -14.39 -12.73
N GLY A 23 0.06 -15.01 -13.87
CA GLY A 23 -0.57 -14.70 -15.14
C GLY A 23 -0.05 -13.43 -15.82
N ASN A 24 -0.82 -12.93 -16.79
CA ASN A 24 -0.42 -11.79 -17.62
C ASN A 24 -1.29 -10.56 -17.28
N PRO A 25 -0.82 -9.65 -16.40
CA PRO A 25 -1.55 -8.42 -16.10
C PRO A 25 -1.70 -7.54 -17.35
N THR A 26 -2.92 -7.15 -17.69
CA THR A 26 -3.19 -6.28 -18.85
C THR A 26 -3.53 -4.86 -18.39
N ILE A 27 -3.17 -3.86 -19.20
CA ILE A 27 -3.49 -2.45 -18.91
C ILE A 27 -5.01 -2.26 -18.80
N SER A 28 -5.77 -2.82 -19.75
CA SER A 28 -7.23 -2.70 -19.79
C SER A 28 -7.92 -3.18 -18.51
N ARG A 29 -7.29 -4.11 -17.78
CA ARG A 29 -7.76 -4.50 -16.45
C ARG A 29 -7.61 -3.31 -15.51
N TYR A 30 -6.40 -2.84 -15.25
CA TYR A 30 -6.18 -1.83 -14.20
C TYR A 30 -6.49 -0.38 -14.58
N PHE A 31 -6.84 -0.13 -15.84
CA PHE A 31 -7.02 1.22 -16.33
C PHE A 31 -8.25 1.88 -15.68
N PRO A 32 -8.14 3.10 -15.13
CA PRO A 32 -9.27 3.77 -14.51
C PRO A 32 -10.39 4.04 -15.52
N GLU A 33 -11.61 3.59 -15.22
CA GLU A 33 -12.75 3.69 -16.15
C GLU A 33 -13.41 5.06 -16.13
N ASP A 34 -13.57 5.66 -14.95
CA ASP A 34 -14.29 6.93 -14.81
C ASP A 34 -13.39 8.15 -15.02
N LYS A 35 -14.04 9.28 -15.31
CA LYS A 35 -13.37 10.55 -15.64
C LYS A 35 -12.64 11.16 -14.43
N ILE A 36 -13.14 10.97 -13.22
CA ILE A 36 -12.59 11.58 -12.00
C ILE A 36 -11.29 10.87 -11.64
N SER A 37 -11.29 9.54 -11.64
CA SER A 37 -10.09 8.71 -11.48
C SER A 37 -9.01 9.11 -12.47
N ARG A 38 -9.36 9.22 -13.75
CA ARG A 38 -8.41 9.64 -14.80
C ARG A 38 -7.87 11.04 -14.55
N TYR A 39 -8.72 11.98 -14.18
CA TYR A 39 -8.32 13.36 -13.88
C TYR A 39 -7.31 13.41 -12.72
N LEU A 40 -7.65 12.79 -11.59
CA LEU A 40 -6.80 12.81 -10.40
C LEU A 40 -5.50 12.02 -10.60
N GLN A 41 -5.55 10.83 -11.19
CA GLN A 41 -4.32 10.09 -11.53
C GLN A 41 -3.48 10.86 -12.55
N TYR A 42 -4.07 11.53 -13.53
CA TYR A 42 -3.30 12.33 -14.48
C TYR A 42 -2.46 13.39 -13.79
N TYR A 43 -3.06 14.18 -12.90
CA TYR A 43 -2.36 15.30 -12.26
C TYR A 43 -1.42 14.86 -11.12
N TYR A 44 -1.80 13.85 -10.33
CA TYR A 44 -1.07 13.47 -9.11
C TYR A 44 -0.18 12.23 -9.27
N LEU A 45 -0.43 11.39 -10.27
CA LEU A 45 0.38 10.22 -10.58
C LEU A 45 1.24 10.46 -11.83
N VAL A 46 0.64 10.85 -12.96
CA VAL A 46 1.31 10.90 -14.27
C VAL A 46 2.12 12.19 -14.49
N LYS A 47 1.51 13.36 -14.28
CA LYS A 47 2.15 14.69 -14.44
C LYS A 47 2.87 15.16 -13.19
N ASN A 48 2.94 14.30 -12.17
CA ASN A 48 3.70 14.57 -10.97
C ASN A 48 5.19 14.73 -11.33
N PRO A 49 5.82 15.88 -11.02
CA PRO A 49 7.20 16.16 -11.44
C PRO A 49 8.24 15.36 -10.63
N TYR A 50 7.83 14.74 -9.53
CA TYR A 50 8.69 13.87 -8.74
C TYR A 50 8.73 12.45 -9.31
N ASP A 51 9.83 11.75 -9.03
CA ASP A 51 9.98 10.34 -9.38
C ASP A 51 8.90 9.45 -8.72
N LEU A 52 8.87 8.17 -9.10
CA LEU A 52 7.85 7.23 -8.66
C LEU A 52 7.77 7.08 -7.12
N GLU A 53 8.90 7.12 -6.43
CA GLU A 53 8.99 6.91 -4.98
C GLU A 53 8.69 8.20 -4.19
N ASN A 54 8.83 9.36 -4.84
CA ASN A 54 8.72 10.68 -4.22
C ASN A 54 7.48 11.47 -4.63
N LYS A 55 6.48 10.85 -5.28
CA LYS A 55 5.24 11.51 -5.70
C LYS A 55 4.49 12.24 -4.58
N LYS A 56 4.63 11.77 -3.33
CA LYS A 56 4.10 12.41 -2.11
C LYS A 56 4.56 13.86 -1.88
N LEU A 57 5.63 14.31 -2.54
CA LEU A 57 6.17 15.67 -2.43
C LEU A 57 5.36 16.71 -3.21
N LEU A 58 4.49 16.30 -4.14
CA LEU A 58 3.62 17.23 -4.86
C LEU A 58 2.51 17.74 -3.94
N ASP A 59 2.63 18.98 -3.48
CA ASP A 59 1.60 19.59 -2.63
C ASP A 59 0.39 20.12 -3.42
N MET A 60 0.57 20.57 -4.67
CA MET A 60 -0.53 21.12 -5.47
C MET A 60 -0.33 20.83 -6.95
N ALA A 61 -1.29 20.17 -7.59
CA ALA A 61 -1.36 20.18 -9.04
C ALA A 61 -1.84 21.56 -9.51
N LYS A 62 -1.12 22.20 -10.45
CA LYS A 62 -1.46 23.52 -11.00
C LYS A 62 -2.62 23.43 -12.01
N ASP A 63 -3.66 22.66 -11.69
CA ASP A 63 -4.82 22.33 -12.53
C ASP A 63 -6.00 23.28 -12.30
N GLY A 64 -5.90 24.18 -11.31
CA GLY A 64 -6.95 25.13 -10.94
C GLY A 64 -8.12 24.52 -10.16
N SER A 65 -8.05 23.23 -9.81
CA SER A 65 -9.15 22.52 -9.15
C SER A 65 -9.24 22.86 -7.66
N GLU A 66 -10.46 22.78 -7.12
CA GLU A 66 -10.67 22.90 -5.67
C GLU A 66 -9.98 21.76 -4.91
N TYR A 67 -9.94 20.56 -5.51
CA TYR A 67 -9.19 19.43 -4.97
C TYR A 67 -7.73 19.81 -4.74
N SER A 68 -7.07 20.48 -5.68
CA SER A 68 -5.67 20.89 -5.53
C SER A 68 -5.43 21.91 -4.43
N LYS A 69 -6.38 22.82 -4.19
CA LYS A 69 -6.29 23.76 -3.05
C LYS A 69 -6.40 23.04 -1.71
N ILE A 70 -7.34 22.10 -1.60
CA ILE A 70 -7.52 21.28 -0.40
C ILE A 70 -6.32 20.37 -0.19
N HIS A 71 -5.82 19.73 -1.25
CA HIS A 71 -4.64 18.89 -1.22
C HIS A 71 -3.42 19.66 -0.71
N GLN A 72 -3.18 20.88 -1.20
CA GLN A 72 -2.09 21.74 -0.72
C GLN A 72 -2.16 22.00 0.78
N LYS A 73 -3.36 22.20 1.32
CA LYS A 73 -3.58 22.48 2.74
C LYS A 73 -3.22 21.29 3.63
N PHE A 74 -3.52 20.06 3.20
CA PHE A 74 -3.44 18.88 4.07
C PHE A 74 -2.31 17.90 3.74
N ASN A 75 -1.74 17.94 2.53
CA ASN A 75 -0.75 16.96 2.11
C ASN A 75 0.51 16.97 2.98
N SER A 76 0.97 18.15 3.40
CA SER A 76 2.12 18.28 4.30
C SER A 76 1.88 17.60 5.65
N PHE A 77 0.68 17.73 6.21
CA PHE A 77 0.28 17.10 7.46
C PHE A 77 0.23 15.57 7.33
N PHE A 78 -0.46 15.04 6.32
CA PHE A 78 -0.53 13.59 6.13
C PHE A 78 0.82 12.97 5.77
N ARG A 79 1.62 13.65 4.95
CA ARG A 79 3.02 13.27 4.67
C ARG A 79 3.82 13.20 5.97
N SER A 80 3.66 14.17 6.88
CA SER A 80 4.35 14.16 8.17
C SER A 80 3.98 12.94 9.03
N ILE A 81 2.74 12.47 8.97
CA ILE A 81 2.31 11.25 9.68
C ILE A 81 3.05 10.04 9.10
N THR A 82 2.99 9.85 7.77
CA THR A 82 3.66 8.72 7.12
C THR A 82 5.17 8.74 7.30
N THR A 83 5.79 9.93 7.38
CA THR A 83 7.25 10.04 7.60
C THR A 83 7.66 9.82 9.05
N ARG A 84 6.83 10.21 10.03
CA ARG A 84 7.21 10.09 11.46
C ARG A 84 7.01 8.68 12.01
N PHE A 85 6.08 7.91 11.42
CA PHE A 85 5.73 6.56 11.85
C PHE A 85 6.05 5.51 10.77
N ASP A 86 6.79 5.91 9.73
CA ASP A 86 7.21 5.10 8.60
C ASP A 86 6.12 4.40 7.79
N TYR A 87 4.83 4.70 8.00
CA TYR A 87 3.74 4.13 7.21
C TYR A 87 4.00 4.31 5.71
N ASN A 88 3.94 3.19 4.97
CA ASN A 88 4.20 3.17 3.53
C ASN A 88 3.23 4.07 2.77
N ASN A 89 1.97 4.13 3.22
CA ASN A 89 0.95 4.98 2.67
C ASN A 89 -0.17 5.24 3.69
N LEU A 90 -0.91 6.32 3.46
CA LEU A 90 -2.13 6.67 4.19
C LEU A 90 -3.21 6.94 3.15
N PHE A 91 -4.39 6.37 3.35
CA PHE A 91 -5.56 6.54 2.49
C PHE A 91 -6.71 7.14 3.28
N LEU A 92 -7.44 8.06 2.64
CA LEU A 92 -8.78 8.44 3.08
C LEU A 92 -9.76 7.88 2.06
N VAL A 93 -10.70 7.07 2.56
CA VAL A 93 -11.72 6.43 1.75
C VAL A 93 -13.08 7.02 2.08
N ASP A 94 -13.81 7.44 1.07
CA ASP A 94 -15.18 7.90 1.22
C ASP A 94 -16.09 6.73 1.64
N SER A 95 -16.90 6.93 2.68
CA SER A 95 -17.69 5.84 3.26
C SER A 95 -18.83 5.39 2.34
N GLU A 96 -19.43 6.29 1.56
CA GLU A 96 -20.58 5.95 0.73
C GLU A 96 -20.16 5.24 -0.55
N THR A 97 -19.16 5.78 -1.24
CA THR A 97 -18.72 5.31 -2.56
C THR A 97 -17.60 4.27 -2.48
N GLY A 98 -16.87 4.20 -1.35
CA GLY A 98 -15.66 3.39 -1.22
C GLY A 98 -14.49 3.93 -2.04
N ASN A 99 -14.58 5.15 -2.57
CA ASN A 99 -13.51 5.75 -3.36
C ASN A 99 -12.36 6.20 -2.45
N ILE A 100 -11.13 5.87 -2.83
CA ILE A 100 -9.91 6.42 -2.24
C ILE A 100 -9.79 7.88 -2.69
N VAL A 101 -10.36 8.79 -1.91
CA VAL A 101 -10.39 10.23 -2.21
C VAL A 101 -9.03 10.90 -1.97
N TYR A 102 -8.16 10.27 -1.17
CA TYR A 102 -6.80 10.74 -0.93
C TYR A 102 -5.87 9.56 -0.66
N SER A 103 -4.63 9.64 -1.14
CA SER A 103 -3.51 8.83 -0.66
C SER A 103 -2.26 9.69 -0.51
N VAL A 104 -1.30 9.35 0.34
CA VAL A 104 -0.03 10.10 0.43
C VAL A 104 0.91 9.74 -0.73
N HIS A 105 1.16 8.45 -0.94
CA HIS A 105 2.17 7.96 -1.88
C HIS A 105 1.82 8.21 -3.35
N LYS A 106 0.52 8.31 -3.69
CA LYS A 106 0.00 8.44 -5.07
C LYS A 106 0.45 7.28 -5.96
N ASP A 107 -0.15 6.11 -5.76
CA ASP A 107 -0.01 4.93 -6.62
C ASP A 107 -1.20 4.76 -7.59
N THR A 108 -1.28 3.62 -8.28
CA THR A 108 -2.39 3.29 -9.19
C THR A 108 -3.70 2.93 -8.49
N GLY A 109 -3.69 2.77 -7.15
CA GLY A 109 -4.88 2.62 -6.32
C GLY A 109 -5.52 3.97 -5.97
N PHE A 110 -4.76 5.07 -6.02
CA PHE A 110 -5.32 6.40 -5.79
C PHE A 110 -6.47 6.73 -6.75
N ALA A 111 -7.51 7.38 -6.20
CA ALA A 111 -8.74 7.78 -6.89
C ALA A 111 -9.61 6.62 -7.37
N THR A 112 -9.34 5.37 -6.99
CA THR A 112 -10.17 4.21 -7.37
C THR A 112 -11.11 3.76 -6.24
N SER A 113 -12.02 2.82 -6.53
CA SER A 113 -12.98 2.29 -5.55
C SER A 113 -12.49 1.00 -4.90
N LEU A 114 -12.76 0.87 -3.59
CA LEU A 114 -12.65 -0.37 -2.83
C LEU A 114 -13.95 -1.20 -2.87
N LYS A 115 -15.05 -0.65 -3.37
CA LYS A 115 -16.32 -1.38 -3.56
C LYS A 115 -16.44 -2.03 -4.93
N SER A 116 -15.73 -1.50 -5.93
CA SER A 116 -15.84 -1.94 -7.33
C SER A 116 -14.50 -1.90 -8.05
N GLY A 117 -14.46 -2.47 -9.26
CA GLY A 117 -13.24 -2.53 -10.06
C GLY A 117 -12.22 -3.55 -9.53
N HIS A 118 -10.96 -3.41 -9.92
CA HIS A 118 -9.95 -4.44 -9.66
C HIS A 118 -9.34 -4.45 -8.27
N TYR A 119 -9.57 -3.39 -7.50
CA TYR A 119 -9.04 -3.26 -6.15
C TYR A 119 -10.07 -3.63 -5.06
N SER A 120 -11.30 -3.99 -5.45
CA SER A 120 -12.33 -4.47 -4.52
C SER A 120 -12.08 -5.87 -3.95
N ASN A 121 -11.15 -6.64 -4.53
CA ASN A 121 -10.64 -7.88 -3.95
C ASN A 121 -9.22 -7.66 -3.46
N SER A 122 -9.08 -6.90 -2.38
CA SER A 122 -7.79 -6.56 -1.75
C SER A 122 -7.94 -6.44 -0.24
N GLY A 123 -6.84 -6.58 0.50
CA GLY A 123 -6.88 -6.38 1.96
C GLY A 123 -7.38 -5.00 2.39
N ALA A 124 -7.16 -3.97 1.56
CA ALA A 124 -7.73 -2.64 1.80
C ALA A 124 -9.27 -2.63 1.67
N ALA A 125 -9.81 -3.36 0.69
CA ALA A 125 -11.26 -3.49 0.51
C ALA A 125 -11.92 -4.28 1.64
N ASP A 126 -11.32 -5.39 2.07
CA ASP A 126 -11.79 -6.18 3.21
C ASP A 126 -11.81 -5.35 4.51
N LEU A 127 -10.74 -4.58 4.74
CA LEU A 127 -10.66 -3.68 5.90
C LEU A 127 -11.71 -2.57 5.84
N PHE A 128 -11.89 -1.99 4.66
CA PHE A 128 -12.94 -0.99 4.43
C PHE A 128 -14.33 -1.57 4.71
N GLU A 129 -14.65 -2.76 4.21
CA GLU A 129 -15.94 -3.42 4.45
C GLU A 129 -16.14 -3.73 5.93
N THR A 130 -15.12 -4.24 6.61
CA THR A 130 -15.17 -4.57 8.03
C THR A 130 -15.48 -3.33 8.88
N LEU A 131 -14.78 -2.22 8.62
CA LEU A 131 -14.97 -0.96 9.35
C LEU A 131 -16.24 -0.20 8.93
N GLN A 132 -16.75 -0.44 7.72
CA GLN A 132 -18.05 0.08 7.29
C GLN A 132 -19.19 -0.55 8.11
N ASN A 133 -19.02 -1.82 8.49
CA ASN A 133 -19.97 -2.59 9.29
C ASN A 133 -19.76 -2.37 10.80
N ASN A 134 -18.54 -2.03 11.25
CA ASN A 134 -18.24 -1.67 12.63
C ASN A 134 -18.27 -0.14 12.84
N ARG A 135 -19.45 0.40 13.17
CA ARG A 135 -19.70 1.85 13.30
C ARG A 135 -19.42 2.42 14.70
N GLU A 136 -18.64 1.73 15.52
CA GLU A 136 -18.28 2.25 16.84
C GLU A 136 -17.20 3.33 16.73
N ARG A 137 -17.33 4.40 17.53
CA ARG A 137 -16.28 5.41 17.62
C ARG A 137 -15.04 4.80 18.27
N GLY A 138 -13.90 4.96 17.63
CA GLY A 138 -12.63 4.43 18.14
C GLY A 138 -12.44 2.94 17.83
N ALA A 139 -13.35 2.31 17.10
CA ALA A 139 -13.08 1.01 16.50
C ALA A 139 -11.86 1.10 15.59
N PHE A 140 -11.07 0.03 15.56
CA PHE A 140 -10.02 -0.15 14.58
C PHE A 140 -9.98 -1.63 14.22
N ASP A 141 -9.39 -1.93 13.07
CA ASP A 141 -9.14 -3.31 12.67
C ASP A 141 -7.86 -3.39 11.84
N VAL A 142 -7.30 -4.59 11.75
CA VAL A 142 -6.05 -4.89 11.05
C VAL A 142 -6.29 -6.05 10.10
N ILE A 143 -5.94 -5.83 8.83
CA ILE A 143 -5.83 -6.91 7.85
C ILE A 143 -4.35 -7.26 7.68
N ASP A 144 -4.05 -8.52 7.95
CA ASP A 144 -2.72 -9.11 7.77
C ASP A 144 -2.27 -9.08 6.30
N PHE A 145 -1.01 -9.42 6.05
CA PHE A 145 -0.36 -9.30 4.76
C PHE A 145 -1.10 -10.03 3.64
N ARG A 146 -1.44 -9.28 2.59
CA ARG A 146 -1.97 -9.81 1.32
C ARG A 146 -1.33 -9.09 0.14
N ALA A 147 -1.23 -9.78 -0.99
CA ALA A 147 -0.75 -9.17 -2.22
C ALA A 147 -1.60 -7.95 -2.58
N PHE A 148 -0.95 -6.79 -2.77
CA PHE A 148 -1.63 -5.55 -3.09
C PHE A 148 -1.14 -5.01 -4.43
N ARG A 149 -2.03 -5.07 -5.42
CA ARG A 149 -1.70 -4.75 -6.82
C ARG A 149 -1.18 -3.31 -7.01
N PRO A 150 -1.70 -2.27 -6.33
CA PRO A 150 -1.12 -0.94 -6.40
C PRO A 150 0.33 -0.86 -5.92
N SER A 151 0.72 -1.69 -4.94
CA SER A 151 2.12 -1.89 -4.51
C SER A 151 2.84 -2.94 -5.37
N TYR A 152 2.53 -3.01 -6.66
CA TYR A 152 3.12 -3.94 -7.63
C TYR A 152 2.99 -5.42 -7.25
N GLY A 153 1.96 -5.79 -6.48
CA GLY A 153 1.71 -7.16 -6.04
C GLY A 153 2.48 -7.57 -4.79
N GLN A 154 3.32 -6.68 -4.22
CA GLN A 154 3.99 -6.94 -2.96
C GLN A 154 2.97 -7.19 -1.83
N PRO A 155 3.24 -8.13 -0.90
CA PRO A 155 2.42 -8.33 0.28
C PRO A 155 2.48 -7.11 1.19
N VAL A 156 1.31 -6.61 1.62
CA VAL A 156 1.20 -5.47 2.53
C VAL A 156 0.07 -5.73 3.52
N ALA A 157 0.21 -5.19 4.73
CA ALA A 157 -0.82 -5.22 5.75
C ALA A 157 -1.41 -3.81 5.96
N PHE A 158 -2.63 -3.75 6.46
CA PHE A 158 -3.34 -2.50 6.70
C PHE A 158 -3.90 -2.44 8.11
N ILE A 159 -3.89 -1.26 8.72
CA ILE A 159 -4.70 -0.91 9.88
C ILE A 159 -5.64 0.23 9.51
N GLY A 160 -6.84 0.25 10.07
CA GLY A 160 -7.82 1.28 9.73
C GLY A 160 -8.73 1.66 10.87
N SER A 161 -9.37 2.82 10.71
CA SER A 161 -10.36 3.35 11.66
C SER A 161 -11.44 4.14 10.92
N PRO A 162 -12.71 4.04 11.32
CA PRO A 162 -13.78 4.87 10.79
C PRO A 162 -13.61 6.34 11.21
N ILE A 163 -13.98 7.26 10.32
CA ILE A 163 -13.95 8.70 10.52
C ILE A 163 -15.40 9.20 10.59
N PHE A 164 -15.74 9.86 11.71
CA PHE A 164 -17.07 10.37 11.94
C PHE A 164 -17.13 11.89 11.99
N GLN A 165 -18.17 12.46 11.39
CA GLN A 165 -18.61 13.83 11.66
C GLN A 165 -19.90 13.77 12.46
N LYS A 166 -19.84 14.19 13.74
CA LYS A 166 -20.90 13.87 14.72
C LYS A 166 -21.19 12.37 14.62
N SER A 167 -22.43 11.93 14.52
CA SER A 167 -22.81 10.50 14.40
C SER A 167 -22.67 9.94 12.98
N ASN A 168 -22.39 10.76 11.97
CA ASN A 168 -22.33 10.30 10.59
C ASN A 168 -20.95 9.72 10.27
N LEU A 169 -20.90 8.49 9.77
CA LEU A 169 -19.68 7.93 9.18
C LEU A 169 -19.45 8.66 7.86
N ILE A 170 -18.32 9.36 7.73
CA ILE A 170 -18.00 10.13 6.52
C ILE A 170 -16.86 9.50 5.71
N GLY A 171 -16.05 8.65 6.35
CA GLY A 171 -14.96 7.97 5.67
C GLY A 171 -14.27 6.95 6.54
N ILE A 172 -13.26 6.32 5.98
CA ILE A 172 -12.39 5.37 6.68
C ILE A 172 -10.94 5.78 6.40
N LEU A 173 -10.16 5.90 7.48
CA LEU A 173 -8.71 6.04 7.43
C LEU A 173 -8.11 4.64 7.27
N LEU A 174 -7.25 4.45 6.28
CA LEU A 174 -6.42 3.25 6.16
C LEU A 174 -4.95 3.65 6.18
N LEU A 175 -4.13 2.88 6.89
CA LEU A 175 -2.68 3.03 6.93
C LEU A 175 -2.06 1.72 6.45
N GLN A 176 -1.19 1.82 5.46
CA GLN A 176 -0.39 0.70 4.99
C GLN A 176 0.82 0.54 5.91
N LEU A 177 0.94 -0.63 6.55
CA LEU A 177 1.95 -0.87 7.57
C LEU A 177 3.38 -0.89 7.00
N PRO A 178 4.37 -0.44 7.77
CA PRO A 178 5.76 -0.36 7.36
C PRO A 178 6.45 -1.73 7.41
N VAL A 179 6.47 -2.44 6.29
CA VAL A 179 7.10 -3.78 6.19
C VAL A 179 8.58 -3.74 6.57
N ASP A 180 9.29 -2.71 6.13
CA ASP A 180 10.71 -2.53 6.42
C ASP A 180 10.96 -2.29 7.91
N GLU A 181 10.08 -1.55 8.58
CA GLU A 181 10.19 -1.30 10.02
C GLU A 181 9.91 -2.55 10.85
N ILE A 182 8.91 -3.35 10.45
CA ILE A 182 8.65 -4.67 11.04
C ILE A 182 9.91 -5.54 10.89
N ASN A 183 10.48 -5.60 9.69
CA ASN A 183 11.73 -6.34 9.45
C ASN A 183 12.89 -5.80 10.28
N ARG A 184 13.05 -4.48 10.37
CA ARG A 184 14.11 -3.84 11.16
C ARG A 184 14.01 -4.24 12.63
N ILE A 185 12.80 -4.24 13.20
CA ILE A 185 12.59 -4.67 14.59
C ILE A 185 12.88 -6.18 14.73
N MET A 186 12.28 -7.01 13.86
CA MET A 186 12.38 -8.47 13.96
C MET A 186 13.79 -9.02 13.70
N THR A 187 14.62 -8.30 12.96
CA THR A 187 16.00 -8.70 12.66
C THR A 187 17.05 -8.01 13.54
N GLY A 188 16.61 -7.13 14.46
CA GLY A 188 17.52 -6.25 15.18
C GLY A 188 18.35 -5.37 14.26
N ASN A 189 17.75 -4.92 13.15
CA ASN A 189 18.41 -4.27 12.02
C ASN A 189 19.60 -5.07 11.49
N PHE A 190 19.40 -6.39 11.32
CA PHE A 190 20.39 -7.36 10.90
C PHE A 190 21.59 -7.51 11.85
N GLN A 191 21.43 -7.15 13.13
CA GLN A 191 22.48 -7.22 14.16
C GLN A 191 22.27 -8.36 15.16
N TRP A 192 21.66 -9.49 14.75
CA TRP A 192 21.30 -10.63 15.62
C TRP A 192 22.37 -11.01 16.67
N LYS A 193 23.66 -11.02 16.28
CA LYS A 193 24.76 -11.34 17.21
C LYS A 193 24.92 -10.31 18.33
N LYS A 194 24.75 -9.01 18.04
CA LYS A 194 24.80 -7.93 19.04
C LYS A 194 23.58 -7.98 19.95
N ASP A 195 22.44 -8.44 19.46
CA ASP A 195 21.22 -8.63 20.26
C ASP A 195 21.22 -9.92 21.10
N GLY A 196 22.36 -10.63 21.14
CA GLY A 196 22.53 -11.81 21.98
C GLY A 196 22.03 -13.13 21.37
N LEU A 197 21.60 -13.13 20.10
CA LEU A 197 21.12 -14.34 19.40
C LEU A 197 22.27 -15.25 18.91
N GLY A 198 23.53 -14.88 19.21
CA GLY A 198 24.70 -15.67 18.88
C GLY A 198 24.90 -15.84 17.36
N LYS A 199 25.44 -17.01 16.96
CA LYS A 199 25.80 -17.29 15.56
C LYS A 199 24.64 -17.79 14.71
N THR A 200 23.58 -18.30 15.32
CA THR A 200 22.52 -19.04 14.61
C THR A 200 21.10 -18.68 15.06
N GLY A 201 20.94 -17.96 16.17
CA GLY A 201 19.61 -17.54 16.60
C GLY A 201 19.04 -16.49 15.66
N GLU A 202 17.73 -16.56 15.47
CA GLU A 202 16.92 -15.58 14.76
C GLU A 202 15.57 -15.43 15.45
N THR A 203 14.90 -14.32 15.16
CA THR A 203 13.52 -14.04 15.54
C THR A 203 12.75 -13.83 14.26
N ILE A 204 11.63 -14.53 14.11
CA ILE A 204 10.76 -14.43 12.93
C ILE A 204 9.32 -14.18 13.37
N LEU A 205 8.59 -13.42 12.56
CA LEU A 205 7.15 -13.27 12.66
C LEU A 205 6.50 -14.17 11.61
N VAL A 206 5.53 -14.98 12.02
CA VAL A 206 4.82 -15.93 11.16
C VAL A 206 3.33 -15.70 11.33
N GLY A 207 2.60 -15.64 10.21
CA GLY A 207 1.16 -15.51 10.19
C GLY A 207 0.44 -16.79 10.60
N SER A 208 -0.88 -16.70 10.83
CA SER A 208 -1.73 -17.88 11.10
C SER A 208 -1.83 -18.83 9.90
N ASP A 209 -1.45 -18.34 8.71
CA ASP A 209 -1.31 -19.09 7.46
C ASP A 209 0.05 -19.79 7.30
N TYR A 210 0.90 -19.74 8.34
CA TYR A 210 2.26 -20.28 8.37
C TYR A 210 3.25 -19.63 7.39
N PHE A 211 2.88 -18.52 6.74
CA PHE A 211 3.81 -17.75 5.91
C PHE A 211 4.56 -16.71 6.75
N MET A 212 5.82 -16.46 6.38
CA MET A 212 6.66 -15.46 7.06
C MET A 212 6.13 -14.03 6.84
N ARG A 213 6.20 -13.20 7.89
CA ARG A 213 5.94 -11.75 7.88
C ARG A 213 7.20 -10.92 8.14
N SER A 214 8.31 -11.58 8.45
CA SER A 214 9.63 -10.98 8.56
C SER A 214 10.69 -11.82 7.85
N GLN A 215 11.83 -11.20 7.52
CA GLN A 215 12.94 -11.88 6.89
C GLN A 215 13.66 -12.84 7.84
N SER A 216 13.95 -14.05 7.35
CA SER A 216 14.85 -14.98 8.03
C SER A 216 16.29 -14.47 7.97
N ARG A 217 17.03 -14.68 9.04
CA ARG A 217 18.48 -14.44 9.11
C ARG A 217 19.23 -15.22 8.03
N PHE A 218 18.85 -16.47 7.79
CA PHE A 218 19.56 -17.34 6.87
C PHE A 218 19.36 -16.93 5.41
N LEU A 219 18.19 -16.37 5.08
CA LEU A 219 17.96 -15.74 3.78
C LEU A 219 18.92 -14.55 3.56
N VAL A 220 19.14 -13.73 4.59
CA VAL A 220 20.00 -12.53 4.51
C VAL A 220 21.49 -12.89 4.51
N GLU A 221 21.95 -13.70 5.45
CA GLU A 221 23.37 -14.01 5.62
C GLU A 221 23.87 -15.07 4.61
N LYS A 222 23.00 -15.98 4.15
CA LYS A 222 23.36 -17.13 3.31
C LYS A 222 22.29 -17.46 2.27
N PRO A 223 21.94 -16.53 1.36
CA PRO A 223 20.82 -16.67 0.42
C PRO A 223 20.91 -17.94 -0.44
N GLU A 224 22.08 -18.26 -1.00
CA GLU A 224 22.26 -19.46 -1.82
C GLU A 224 21.98 -20.75 -1.06
N GLN A 225 22.42 -20.84 0.20
CA GLN A 225 22.17 -22.01 1.03
C GLN A 225 20.69 -22.08 1.41
N TYR A 226 20.08 -20.94 1.73
CA TYR A 226 18.67 -20.86 2.07
C TYR A 226 17.78 -21.41 0.94
N PHE A 227 17.99 -20.96 -0.30
CA PHE A 227 17.22 -21.46 -1.44
C PHE A 227 17.48 -22.94 -1.73
N LYS A 228 18.73 -23.41 -1.63
CA LYS A 228 19.05 -24.84 -1.76
C LYS A 228 18.32 -25.71 -0.74
N GLU A 229 18.12 -25.24 0.49
CA GLU A 229 17.38 -25.98 1.50
C GLU A 229 15.87 -25.98 1.22
N LEU A 230 15.31 -24.90 0.66
CA LEU A 230 13.91 -24.86 0.25
C LEU A 230 13.63 -25.82 -0.93
N GLU A 231 14.52 -25.87 -1.92
CA GLU A 231 14.44 -26.80 -3.06
C GLU A 231 14.46 -28.27 -2.58
N LYS A 232 15.36 -28.62 -1.65
CA LYS A 232 15.42 -29.97 -1.08
C LYS A 232 14.14 -30.38 -0.35
N GLN A 233 13.41 -29.41 0.20
CA GLN A 233 12.15 -29.63 0.91
C GLN A 233 10.92 -29.56 0.00
N ASN A 234 11.12 -29.37 -1.32
CA ASN A 234 10.05 -29.16 -2.32
C ASN A 234 9.12 -27.99 -1.96
N ILE A 235 9.66 -26.93 -1.37
CA ILE A 235 8.92 -25.69 -1.08
C ILE A 235 8.89 -24.78 -2.32
N ILE A 236 9.98 -24.77 -3.10
CA ILE A 236 10.13 -24.10 -4.39
C ILE A 236 10.79 -25.03 -5.41
#